data_AF-A0A1H1NPR4-F1
#
_entry.id   AF-A0A1H1NPR4-F1
#
_cell.length_a   1.000
_cell.length_b   1.000
_cell.length_c   1.000
_cell.angle_alpha   90.00
_cell.angle_beta   90.00
_cell.angle_gamma   90.00
#
_symmetry.space_group_name_H-M   'P 1'
#
loop_
_entity.id
_entity.type
_entity.pdbx_description
1 polymer ?
#
loop_
_entity_poly.entity_id
_entity_poly.type
_entity_poly.pdbx_seq_one_letter_code
_entity_poly.pdbx_strand_id
1 'polypeptide(L)'
;MRRQQLTARLMTLAQFGHAHWFFGNVYEAVVRIPDRLAAEAGCGHARSPLAPGSPLRYYVPVLPATFPVALAALWSGWDDCPEGRRWLVVAASCSVSGAAVTAVLVHLNLRLFFTAEQVPAAEREELLRTWYRLNAVRLVAAAGAWIAARQAAAHIAR
;
A
#
# COMPACT_ATOMS: atom_id res chain seq x y z
N MET A 1 23.89 21.44 1.08
CA MET A 1 23.87 20.99 -0.34
C MET A 1 23.72 19.48 -0.52
N ARG A 2 24.66 18.60 -0.12
CA ARG A 2 24.51 17.13 -0.35
C ARG A 2 23.29 16.49 0.33
N ARG A 3 22.96 16.88 1.57
CA ARG A 3 21.76 16.40 2.29
C ARG A 3 20.45 16.84 1.64
N GLN A 4 20.30 18.12 1.31
CA GLN A 4 19.12 18.64 0.60
C GLN A 4 18.86 17.95 -0.74
N GLN A 5 19.92 17.69 -1.54
CA GLN A 5 19.81 16.94 -2.79
C GLN A 5 19.39 15.47 -2.56
N LEU A 6 19.88 14.84 -1.48
CA LEU A 6 19.47 13.50 -1.09
C LEU A 6 17.98 13.48 -0.67
N THR A 7 17.55 14.43 0.18
CA THR A 7 16.16 14.54 0.63
C THR A 7 15.21 14.77 -0.55
N ALA A 8 15.58 15.64 -1.50
CA ALA A 8 14.79 15.86 -2.72
C ALA A 8 14.65 14.57 -3.56
N ARG A 9 15.73 13.82 -3.76
CA ARG A 9 15.69 12.53 -4.49
C ARG A 9 14.84 11.48 -3.77
N LEU A 10 14.98 11.38 -2.45
CA LEU A 10 14.16 10.46 -1.64
C LEU A 10 12.67 10.83 -1.72
N MET A 11 12.33 12.12 -1.76
CA MET A 11 10.95 12.57 -1.89
C MET A 11 10.36 12.31 -3.27
N THR A 12 11.13 12.49 -4.34
CA THR A 12 10.70 12.08 -5.69
C THR A 12 10.44 10.58 -5.74
N LEU A 13 11.34 9.78 -5.17
CA LEU A 13 11.16 8.32 -5.11
C LEU A 13 9.94 7.92 -4.28
N ALA A 14 9.73 8.55 -3.12
CA ALA A 14 8.53 8.36 -2.30
C ALA A 14 7.26 8.71 -3.08
N GLN A 15 7.27 9.83 -3.82
CA GLN A 15 6.14 10.27 -4.61
C GLN A 15 5.76 9.24 -5.68
N PHE A 16 6.74 8.73 -6.43
CA PHE A 16 6.51 7.67 -7.42
C PHE A 16 6.03 6.38 -6.77
N GLY A 17 6.62 5.97 -5.66
CA GLY A 17 6.20 4.77 -4.94
C GLY A 17 4.77 4.88 -4.40
N HIS A 18 4.37 6.03 -3.85
CA HIS A 18 3.00 6.23 -3.35
C HIS A 18 2.00 6.28 -4.49
N ALA A 19 2.34 6.91 -5.62
CA ALA A 19 1.51 6.89 -6.81
C ALA A 19 1.33 5.46 -7.35
N HIS A 20 2.42 4.71 -7.51
CA HIS A 20 2.37 3.31 -7.94
C HIS A 20 1.48 2.46 -7.01
N TRP A 21 1.66 2.60 -5.69
CA TRP A 21 0.86 1.90 -4.71
C TRP A 21 -0.62 2.29 -4.78
N PHE A 22 -0.94 3.59 -4.91
CA PHE A 22 -2.31 4.05 -5.07
C PHE A 22 -2.97 3.46 -6.33
N PHE A 23 -2.37 3.65 -7.50
CA PHE A 23 -2.95 3.20 -8.76
C PHE A 23 -3.05 1.68 -8.88
N GLY A 24 -2.09 0.92 -8.33
CA GLY A 24 -2.18 -0.54 -8.26
C GLY A 24 -3.41 -1.01 -7.46
N ASN A 25 -3.67 -0.37 -6.31
CA ASN A 25 -4.83 -0.70 -5.47
C ASN A 25 -6.17 -0.23 -6.06
N VAL A 26 -6.18 0.87 -6.84
CA VAL A 26 -7.36 1.30 -7.61
C VAL A 26 -7.66 0.27 -8.70
N TYR A 27 -6.64 -0.15 -9.44
CA TYR A 27 -6.77 -1.16 -10.48
C TYR A 27 -7.36 -2.46 -9.92
N GLU A 28 -6.85 -2.96 -8.80
CA GLU A 28 -7.40 -4.15 -8.13
C GLU A 28 -8.88 -4.02 -7.82
N ALA A 29 -9.30 -2.86 -7.31
CA ALA A 29 -10.69 -2.61 -6.96
C ALA A 29 -11.60 -2.51 -8.19
N VAL A 30 -11.16 -1.80 -9.23
CA VAL A 30 -11.93 -1.60 -10.47
C VAL A 30 -12.08 -2.91 -11.24
N VAL A 31 -11.00 -3.70 -11.33
CA VAL A 31 -11.00 -4.99 -12.03
C VAL A 31 -11.66 -6.09 -11.20
N ARG A 32 -11.92 -5.83 -9.92
CA ARG A 32 -12.49 -6.79 -8.95
C ARG A 32 -11.64 -8.05 -8.88
N ILE A 33 -10.32 -7.88 -8.79
CA ILE A 33 -9.37 -8.99 -8.62
C ILE A 33 -9.76 -9.89 -7.44
N PRO A 34 -10.16 -9.36 -6.26
CA PRO A 34 -10.56 -10.21 -5.13
C PRO A 34 -11.74 -11.12 -5.47
N ASP A 35 -12.75 -10.63 -6.18
CA ASP A 35 -13.93 -11.42 -6.55
C ASP A 35 -13.56 -12.57 -7.50
N ARG A 36 -12.67 -12.32 -8.45
CA ARG A 36 -12.19 -13.33 -9.40
C ARG A 36 -11.44 -14.45 -8.68
N LEU A 37 -10.53 -14.08 -7.78
CA LEU A 37 -9.77 -15.03 -6.97
C LEU A 37 -10.68 -15.81 -6.00
N ALA A 38 -11.68 -15.15 -5.42
CA ALA A 38 -12.64 -15.78 -4.52
C ALA A 38 -13.52 -16.81 -5.25
N ALA A 39 -13.88 -16.52 -6.51
CA ALA A 39 -14.62 -17.46 -7.37
C ALA A 39 -13.76 -18.68 -7.74
N GLU A 40 -12.49 -18.47 -8.09
CA GLU A 40 -11.55 -19.58 -8.38
C GLU A 40 -11.31 -20.48 -7.16
N ALA A 41 -11.16 -19.90 -5.96
CA ALA A 41 -10.97 -20.65 -4.72
C ALA A 41 -12.19 -21.53 -4.38
N GLY A 42 -13.40 -21.07 -4.71
CA GLY A 42 -14.65 -21.83 -4.53
C GLY A 42 -14.71 -23.12 -5.37
N CYS A 43 -13.93 -23.22 -6.45
CA CYS A 43 -13.85 -24.41 -7.30
C CYS A 43 -12.91 -25.52 -6.77
N GLY A 44 -12.51 -25.47 -5.48
CA GLY A 44 -11.75 -26.55 -4.83
C GLY A 44 -10.27 -26.62 -5.18
N HIS A 45 -9.75 -25.62 -5.91
CA HIS A 45 -8.33 -25.53 -6.25
C HIS A 45 -7.62 -24.66 -5.21
N ALA A 46 -7.26 -25.24 -4.06
CA ALA A 46 -6.38 -24.59 -3.10
C ALA A 46 -4.99 -24.41 -3.74
N ARG A 47 -4.76 -23.29 -4.43
CA ARG A 47 -3.45 -22.93 -4.97
C ARG A 47 -2.57 -22.47 -3.81
N SER A 48 -1.33 -22.91 -3.73
CA SER A 48 -0.38 -22.35 -2.76
C SER A 48 -0.26 -20.83 -2.93
N PRO A 49 -0.04 -20.03 -1.85
CA PRO A 49 0.23 -18.60 -1.94
C PRO A 49 1.43 -18.25 -2.83
N LEU A 50 2.31 -19.20 -3.15
CA LEU A 50 3.43 -19.04 -4.08
C LEU A 50 3.27 -19.86 -5.39
N ALA A 51 2.09 -20.44 -5.62
CA ALA A 51 1.82 -21.21 -6.83
C ALA A 51 1.94 -20.34 -8.09
N PRO A 52 2.29 -20.93 -9.26
CA PRO A 52 2.17 -20.25 -10.54
C PRO A 52 0.76 -19.65 -10.73
N GLY A 53 0.67 -18.36 -11.02
CA GLY A 53 -0.60 -17.61 -11.10
C GLY A 53 -1.09 -16.98 -9.79
N SER A 54 -0.42 -17.21 -8.65
CA SER A 54 -0.76 -16.54 -7.39
C SER A 54 -0.36 -15.05 -7.44
N PRO A 55 -1.29 -14.12 -7.19
CA PRO A 55 -0.99 -12.68 -7.10
C PRO A 55 0.10 -12.38 -6.07
N LEU A 56 0.14 -13.11 -4.96
CA LEU A 56 1.13 -12.92 -3.89
C LEU A 56 2.58 -13.07 -4.40
N ARG A 57 2.83 -13.89 -5.42
CA ARG A 57 4.18 -14.07 -5.99
C ARG A 57 4.68 -12.82 -6.71
N TYR A 58 3.78 -12.00 -7.22
CA TYR A 58 4.08 -10.73 -7.89
C TYR A 58 3.96 -9.52 -6.96
N TYR A 59 3.10 -9.60 -5.94
CA TYR A 59 2.80 -8.49 -5.02
C TYR A 59 3.70 -8.44 -3.77
N VAL A 60 4.12 -9.59 -3.23
CA VAL A 60 4.93 -9.64 -1.99
C VAL A 60 6.33 -9.03 -2.15
N PRO A 61 7.06 -9.26 -3.26
CA PRO A 61 8.36 -8.60 -3.46
C PRO A 61 8.24 -7.08 -3.63
N VAL A 62 7.04 -6.58 -3.96
CA VAL A 62 6.76 -5.17 -4.28
C VAL A 62 6.11 -4.44 -3.10
N LEU A 63 5.81 -5.13 -1.99
CA LEU A 63 5.45 -4.48 -0.72
C LEU A 63 6.56 -3.50 -0.28
N PRO A 64 6.16 -2.34 0.28
CA PRO A 64 6.46 -1.07 -0.34
C PRO A 64 7.81 -0.59 0.17
N ALA A 65 8.83 -0.66 -0.69
CA ALA A 65 10.07 0.13 -0.51
C ALA A 65 9.77 1.62 -0.25
N THR A 66 8.57 2.07 -0.61
CA THR A 66 8.01 3.38 -0.31
C THR A 66 7.93 3.71 1.18
N PHE A 67 7.63 2.75 2.06
CA PHE A 67 7.52 3.01 3.50
C PHE A 67 8.88 3.33 4.15
N PRO A 68 9.94 2.51 3.95
CA PRO A 68 11.29 2.86 4.37
C PRO A 68 11.79 4.19 3.80
N VAL A 69 11.45 4.48 2.53
CA VAL A 69 11.84 5.75 1.87
C VAL A 69 11.13 6.95 2.51
N ALA A 70 9.84 6.84 2.85
CA ALA A 70 9.10 7.90 3.55
C ALA A 70 9.65 8.17 4.96
N LEU A 71 10.01 7.11 5.70
CA LEU A 71 10.66 7.24 7.01
C LEU A 71 12.07 7.84 6.90
N ALA A 72 12.88 7.39 5.93
CA ALA A 72 14.21 7.93 5.69
C ALA A 72 14.16 9.42 5.30
N ALA A 73 13.15 9.83 4.54
CA ALA A 73 12.91 11.23 4.21
C ALA A 73 12.47 12.07 5.41
N LEU A 74 11.60 11.54 6.29
CA LEU A 74 11.25 12.19 7.55
C LEU A 74 12.49 12.40 8.42
N TRP A 75 13.32 11.36 8.57
CA TRP A 75 14.51 11.41 9.42
C TRP A 75 15.58 12.36 8.87
N SER A 76 15.84 12.33 7.56
CA SER A 76 16.81 13.23 6.93
C SER A 76 16.33 14.67 6.79
N GLY A 77 15.02 14.89 6.60
CA GLY A 77 14.42 16.22 6.45
C GLY A 77 14.01 16.88 7.76
N TRP A 78 14.15 16.18 8.90
CA TRP A 78 13.70 16.68 10.20
C TRP A 78 14.39 18.00 10.57
N ASP A 79 15.71 18.05 10.61
CA ASP A 79 16.44 19.27 11.01
C ASP A 79 16.57 20.31 9.90
N ASP A 80 16.51 19.86 8.63
CA ASP A 80 16.86 20.68 7.48
C ASP A 80 15.68 21.53 6.94
N CYS A 81 14.42 21.25 7.31
CA CYS A 81 13.26 21.97 6.73
C CYS A 81 12.06 22.13 7.71
N PRO A 82 12.09 23.12 8.62
CA PRO A 82 11.04 23.35 9.62
C PRO A 82 9.64 23.56 9.02
N GLU A 83 9.54 24.28 7.90
CA GLU A 83 8.27 24.55 7.21
C GLU A 83 7.66 23.30 6.55
N GLY A 84 8.51 22.35 6.14
CA GLY A 84 8.14 21.08 5.53
C GLY A 84 7.80 19.97 6.52
N ARG A 85 8.19 20.10 7.80
CA ARG A 85 8.05 19.06 8.84
C ARG A 85 6.64 18.50 8.95
N ARG A 86 5.62 19.37 8.97
CA ARG A 86 4.21 18.94 9.08
C ARG A 86 3.83 17.99 7.93
N TRP A 87 4.31 18.28 6.72
CA TRP A 87 4.02 17.47 5.53
C TRP A 87 4.81 16.17 5.53
N LEU A 88 6.06 16.18 6.01
CA LEU A 88 6.83 14.96 6.23
C LEU A 88 6.15 14.04 7.26
N VAL A 89 5.65 14.58 8.36
CA VAL A 89 4.91 13.81 9.38
C VAL A 89 3.63 13.23 8.78
N VAL A 90 2.81 14.04 8.08
CA VAL A 90 1.59 13.53 7.43
C VAL A 90 1.92 12.42 6.42
N ALA A 91 2.96 12.60 5.59
CA ALA A 91 3.38 11.59 4.63
C ALA A 91 3.80 10.29 5.31
N ALA A 92 4.59 10.37 6.38
CA ALA A 92 5.02 9.22 7.15
C ALA A 92 3.84 8.52 7.85
N SER A 93 2.97 9.27 8.53
CA SER A 93 1.77 8.72 9.19
C SER A 93 0.85 8.00 8.20
N CYS A 94 0.55 8.63 7.06
CA CYS A 94 -0.24 8.01 6.00
C CYS A 94 0.43 6.74 5.46
N SER A 95 1.75 6.75 5.30
CA SER A 95 2.51 5.57 4.86
C SER A 95 2.44 4.41 5.86
N VAL A 96 2.60 4.71 7.16
CA VAL A 96 2.45 3.73 8.26
C VAL A 96 1.04 3.14 8.24
N SER A 97 0.01 3.99 8.17
CA SER A 97 -1.38 3.53 8.15
C SER A 97 -1.69 2.66 6.93
N GLY A 98 -1.25 3.05 5.74
CA GLY A 98 -1.42 2.26 4.53
C GLY A 98 -0.72 0.89 4.63
N ALA A 99 0.47 0.84 5.26
CA ALA A 99 1.24 -0.37 5.44
C ALA A 99 0.56 -1.32 6.44
N ALA A 100 0.07 -0.78 7.57
CA ALA A 100 -0.68 -1.53 8.56
C ALA A 100 -1.96 -2.14 7.97
N VAL A 101 -2.75 -1.35 7.22
CA VAL A 101 -3.94 -1.85 6.52
C VAL A 101 -3.57 -2.92 5.50
N THR A 102 -2.44 -2.78 4.83
CA THR A 102 -1.98 -3.79 3.87
C THR A 102 -1.60 -5.10 4.56
N ALA A 103 -0.96 -5.05 5.73
CA ALA A 103 -0.66 -6.25 6.50
C ALA A 103 -1.95 -6.99 6.92
N VAL A 104 -2.98 -6.26 7.34
CA VAL A 104 -4.31 -6.82 7.64
C VAL A 104 -4.94 -7.44 6.38
N LEU A 105 -4.86 -6.76 5.23
CA LEU A 105 -5.36 -7.29 3.95
C LEU A 105 -4.62 -8.54 3.49
N VAL A 106 -3.30 -8.62 3.69
CA VAL A 106 -2.53 -9.83 3.38
C VAL A 106 -3.01 -11.00 4.24
N HIS A 107 -3.21 -10.78 5.54
CA HIS A 107 -3.76 -11.80 6.43
C HIS A 107 -5.18 -12.23 5.99
N LEU A 108 -6.03 -11.28 5.61
CA LEU A 108 -7.37 -11.56 5.10
C LEU A 108 -7.33 -12.34 3.78
N ASN A 109 -6.45 -11.98 2.85
CA ASN A 109 -6.26 -12.68 1.57
C ASN A 109 -5.84 -14.14 1.77
N LEU A 110 -4.96 -14.41 2.75
CA LEU A 110 -4.57 -15.78 3.10
C LEU A 110 -5.77 -16.62 3.55
N ARG A 111 -6.69 -16.04 4.33
CA ARG A 111 -7.91 -16.73 4.75
C ARG A 111 -8.94 -16.88 3.62
N LEU A 112 -9.03 -15.89 2.73
CA LEU A 112 -10.06 -15.84 1.69
C LEU A 112 -9.72 -16.72 0.48
N PHE A 113 -8.45 -16.82 0.11
CA PHE A 113 -8.01 -17.46 -1.13
C PHE A 113 -7.17 -18.72 -0.92
N PHE A 114 -6.55 -18.87 0.25
CA PHE A 114 -5.46 -19.84 0.47
C PHE A 114 -5.74 -20.84 1.60
N THR A 115 -6.95 -20.84 2.17
CA THR A 115 -7.40 -21.84 3.14
C THR A 115 -7.90 -23.10 2.41
N ALA A 116 -7.54 -24.28 2.93
CA ALA A 116 -7.93 -25.57 2.37
C ALA A 116 -9.43 -25.88 2.55
N GLU A 117 -10.04 -25.23 3.53
CA GLU A 117 -11.45 -25.36 3.89
C GLU A 117 -12.29 -24.41 3.03
N GLN A 118 -13.37 -24.91 2.43
CA GLN A 118 -14.25 -24.08 1.61
C GLN A 118 -15.02 -23.10 2.51
N VAL A 119 -14.69 -21.81 2.38
CA VAL A 119 -15.41 -20.73 3.07
C VAL A 119 -16.86 -20.68 2.57
N PRO A 120 -17.87 -20.72 3.45
CA PRO A 120 -19.28 -20.57 3.08
C PRO A 120 -19.53 -19.31 2.25
N ALA A 121 -20.48 -19.37 1.32
CA ALA A 121 -20.74 -18.25 0.39
C ALA A 121 -21.06 -16.92 1.10
N ALA A 122 -21.81 -16.97 2.20
CA ALA A 122 -22.16 -15.79 2.99
C ALA A 122 -20.95 -15.17 3.70
N GLU A 123 -20.07 -16.02 4.27
CA GLU A 123 -18.84 -15.57 4.94
C GLU A 123 -17.85 -14.98 3.93
N ARG A 124 -17.74 -15.59 2.74
CA ARG A 124 -16.93 -15.05 1.64
C ARG A 124 -17.39 -13.66 1.20
N GLU A 125 -18.69 -13.43 1.10
CA GLU A 125 -19.24 -12.11 0.75
C GLU A 125 -18.94 -11.07 1.83
N GLU A 126 -19.04 -11.43 3.11
CA GLU A 126 -18.66 -10.56 4.22
C GLU A 126 -17.17 -10.20 4.20
N LEU A 127 -16.30 -11.18 3.99
CA LEU A 127 -14.87 -10.95 3.89
C LEU A 127 -14.50 -10.09 2.68
N LEU A 128 -15.17 -10.26 1.53
CA LEU A 128 -14.99 -9.38 0.37
C LEU A 128 -15.43 -7.94 0.66
N ARG A 129 -16.58 -7.73 1.32
CA ARG A 129 -17.01 -6.38 1.75
C ARG A 129 -15.99 -5.75 2.69
N THR A 130 -15.44 -6.54 3.61
CA THR A 130 -14.37 -6.09 4.52
C THR A 130 -13.11 -5.72 3.74
N TRP A 131 -12.72 -6.53 2.76
CA TRP A 131 -11.59 -6.25 1.87
C TRP A 131 -11.76 -4.90 1.15
N TYR A 132 -12.92 -4.64 0.56
CA TYR A 132 -13.17 -3.37 -0.15
C TYR A 132 -13.14 -2.15 0.78
N ARG A 133 -13.69 -2.28 1.99
CA ARG A 133 -13.63 -1.21 3.01
C ARG A 133 -12.19 -0.91 3.41
N LEU A 134 -11.41 -1.95 3.70
CA LEU A 134 -9.99 -1.81 4.05
C LEU A 134 -9.19 -1.25 2.87
N ASN A 135 -9.46 -1.68 1.64
CA ASN A 135 -8.81 -1.13 0.47
C ASN A 135 -9.14 0.35 0.26
N ALA A 136 -10.37 0.78 0.53
CA ALA A 136 -10.72 2.21 0.50
C ALA A 136 -9.90 3.02 1.51
N VAL A 137 -9.73 2.51 2.75
CA VAL A 137 -8.85 3.14 3.76
C VAL A 137 -7.41 3.20 3.26
N ARG A 138 -6.90 2.11 2.68
CA ARG A 138 -5.56 2.04 2.08
C ARG A 138 -5.37 3.07 0.97
N LEU A 139 -6.37 3.26 0.11
CA LEU A 139 -6.36 4.25 -0.96
C LEU A 139 -6.31 5.67 -0.43
N VAL A 140 -7.12 5.99 0.59
CA VAL A 140 -7.09 7.31 1.24
C VAL A 140 -5.72 7.57 1.87
N ALA A 141 -5.15 6.57 2.56
CA ALA A 141 -3.82 6.67 3.14
C ALA A 141 -2.74 6.87 2.07
N ALA A 142 -2.74 6.08 0.98
CA ALA A 142 -1.78 6.21 -0.11
C ALA A 142 -1.89 7.57 -0.82
N ALA A 143 -3.10 8.05 -1.07
CA ALA A 143 -3.33 9.38 -1.64
C ALA A 143 -2.85 10.51 -0.72
N GLY A 144 -3.14 10.41 0.59
CA GLY A 144 -2.64 11.34 1.60
C GLY A 144 -1.12 11.38 1.65
N ALA A 145 -0.46 10.21 1.64
CA ALA A 145 0.99 10.11 1.59
C ALA A 145 1.57 10.75 0.31
N TRP A 146 0.95 10.49 -0.84
CA TRP A 146 1.37 11.05 -2.12
C TRP A 146 1.29 12.59 -2.15
N ILE A 147 0.15 13.15 -1.72
CA ILE A 147 -0.08 14.60 -1.68
C ILE A 147 0.87 15.26 -0.68
N ALA A 148 1.02 14.68 0.51
CA ALA A 148 1.89 15.23 1.55
C ALA A 148 3.38 15.18 1.14
N ALA A 149 3.85 14.10 0.52
CA ALA A 149 5.21 14.02 -0.02
C ALA A 149 5.48 15.09 -1.09
N ARG A 150 4.48 15.34 -1.97
CA ARG A 150 4.57 16.42 -2.97
C ARG A 150 4.64 17.80 -2.32
N GLN A 151 3.85 18.06 -1.27
CA GLN A 151 3.89 19.33 -0.55
C GLN A 151 5.23 19.51 0.19
N ALA A 152 5.72 18.47 0.86
CA ALA A 152 7.03 18.49 1.51
C ALA A 152 8.14 18.83 0.51
N ALA A 153 8.16 18.19 -0.66
CA ALA A 153 9.13 18.48 -1.72
C ALA A 153 9.06 19.94 -2.21
N ALA A 154 7.85 20.49 -2.35
CA ALA A 154 7.65 21.89 -2.77
C ALA A 154 8.14 22.92 -1.73
N HIS A 155 8.19 22.55 -0.45
CA HIS A 155 8.77 23.39 0.60
C HIS A 155 10.29 23.24 0.72
N ILE A 156 10.85 22.07 0.40
CA ILE A 156 12.30 21.80 0.42
C ILE A 156 13.01 22.44 -0.79
N ALA A 157 12.31 22.60 -1.91
CA ALA A 157 12.86 23.18 -3.13
C ALA A 157 12.88 24.73 -3.16
N ARG A 158 12.34 25.39 -2.13
CA ARG A 158 12.42 26.85 -1.95
C ARG A 158 13.61 27.21 -1.08
#